data_AF-F0YKR9-F1
#
_entry.id   AF-F0YKR9-F1
#
_cell.length_a   1.000
_cell.length_b   1.000
_cell.length_c   1.000
_cell.angle_alpha   90.00
_cell.angle_beta   90.00
_cell.angle_gamma   90.00
#
_symmetry.space_group_name_H-M   'P 1'
#
loop_
_entity.id
_entity.type
_entity.pdbx_description
1 polymer ?
#
loop_
_entity_poly.entity_id
_entity_poly.type
_entity_poly.pdbx_seq_one_letter_code
_entity_poly.pdbx_strand_id
1 'polypeptide(L)'
;YTGTVTSLAVASGRISFTLGLTGPCFPIDTACSASLVALHVAVGALRSAECPLACVCGENLLEQMIFAAFTIAGMLSSRGRCHTFD
;
A
#
# COMPACT_ATOMS: atom_id res chain seq x y z
N TYR A 1 -6.16 13.72 -18.13
CA TYR A 1 -5.96 13.89 -16.67
C TYR A 1 -5.91 12.57 -15.91
N THR A 2 -6.45 11.46 -16.43
CA THR A 2 -6.45 10.13 -15.78
C THR A 2 -5.06 9.60 -15.40
N GLY A 3 -4.03 9.83 -16.24
CA GLY A 3 -2.67 9.37 -15.94
C GLY A 3 -2.02 9.97 -14.68
N THR A 4 -2.47 11.15 -14.23
CA THR A 4 -2.01 11.78 -12.98
C THR A 4 -2.89 11.43 -11.78
N VAL A 5 -3.84 10.52 -11.94
CA VAL A 5 -4.75 10.09 -10.86
C VAL A 5 -4.52 8.63 -10.48
N THR A 6 -4.23 7.76 -11.44
CA THR A 6 -4.23 6.30 -11.22
C THR A 6 -2.86 5.68 -10.94
N SER A 7 -1.77 6.44 -11.08
CA SER A 7 -0.42 5.93 -10.81
C SER A 7 -0.11 5.94 -9.31
N LEU A 8 0.39 4.82 -8.77
CA LEU A 8 0.84 4.70 -7.38
C LEU A 8 1.93 5.73 -7.02
N ALA A 9 2.79 6.08 -7.97
CA ALA A 9 3.81 7.12 -7.77
C ALA A 9 3.17 8.50 -7.59
N VAL A 10 2.06 8.75 -8.30
CA VAL A 10 1.33 10.01 -8.17
C VAL A 10 0.48 10.02 -6.88
N ALA A 11 -0.05 8.89 -6.43
CA ALA A 11 -0.74 8.78 -5.15
C ALA A 11 0.17 9.17 -3.98
N SER A 12 1.35 8.54 -3.87
CA SER A 12 2.36 8.91 -2.86
C SER A 12 2.82 10.36 -2.99
N GLY A 13 3.11 10.82 -4.21
CA GLY A 13 3.50 12.21 -4.48
C GLY A 13 2.43 13.24 -4.09
N ARG A 14 1.14 12.92 -4.26
CA ARG A 14 0.04 13.81 -3.84
C ARG A 14 -0.01 13.94 -2.33
N ILE A 15 0.14 12.85 -1.58
CA ILE A 15 0.21 12.90 -0.10
C ILE A 15 1.38 13.79 0.32
N SER A 16 2.58 13.55 -0.23
CA SER A 16 3.77 14.34 0.04
C SER A 16 3.56 15.83 -0.26
N PHE A 17 2.99 16.15 -1.43
CA PHE A 17 2.70 17.53 -1.84
C PHE A 17 1.69 18.20 -0.90
N THR A 18 0.59 17.53 -0.56
CA THR A 18 -0.46 18.09 0.30
C THR A 18 0.00 18.34 1.74
N LEU A 19 0.91 17.51 2.25
CA LEU A 19 1.47 17.62 3.59
C LEU A 19 2.76 18.46 3.64
N GLY A 20 3.27 18.93 2.50
CA GLY A 20 4.51 19.69 2.41
C GLY A 20 5.77 18.87 2.75
N LEU A 21 5.74 17.55 2.55
CA LEU A 21 6.87 16.66 2.79
C LEU A 21 7.85 16.70 1.62
N THR A 22 9.14 16.88 1.91
CA THR A 22 10.22 17.05 0.91
C THR A 22 11.26 15.94 0.93
N GLY A 23 11.07 14.93 1.79
CA GLY A 23 11.94 13.76 1.90
C GLY A 23 11.67 12.67 0.87
N PRO A 24 12.22 11.46 1.06
CA PRO A 24 11.97 10.31 0.19
C PRO A 24 10.47 10.01 0.07
N CYS A 25 10.00 9.82 -1.17
CA CYS A 25 8.59 9.57 -1.48
C CYS A 25 8.46 8.55 -2.60
N PHE A 26 7.88 7.39 -2.32
CA PHE A 26 7.69 6.32 -3.30
C PHE A 26 6.58 5.36 -2.87
N PRO A 27 5.89 4.71 -3.82
CA PRO A 27 4.96 3.64 -3.52
C PRO A 27 5.69 2.32 -3.28
N ILE A 28 5.08 1.42 -2.50
CA ILE A 28 5.53 0.04 -2.32
C ILE A 28 4.36 -0.88 -2.66
N ASP A 29 4.59 -1.80 -3.59
CA ASP A 29 3.64 -2.85 -3.92
C ASP A 29 4.31 -4.22 -3.71
N THR A 30 3.93 -4.87 -2.61
CA THR A 30 4.26 -6.28 -2.33
C THR A 30 3.00 -7.07 -2.02
N ALA A 31 1.90 -6.74 -2.69
CA ALA A 31 0.57 -7.32 -2.44
C ALA A 31 0.16 -7.22 -0.95
N CYS A 32 -0.29 -8.32 -0.33
CA CYS A 32 -0.86 -8.33 1.02
C CYS A 32 0.11 -7.85 2.12
N SER A 33 1.43 -7.83 1.87
CA SER A 33 2.43 -7.33 2.82
C SER A 33 2.83 -5.87 2.60
N ALA A 34 2.26 -5.18 1.61
CA ALA A 34 2.73 -3.85 1.17
C ALA A 34 2.85 -2.84 2.31
N SER A 35 1.82 -2.70 3.16
CA SER A 35 1.83 -1.76 4.28
C SER A 35 2.88 -2.11 5.35
N LEU A 36 3.09 -3.40 5.62
CA LEU A 36 4.11 -3.86 6.57
C LEU A 36 5.52 -3.66 6.02
N VAL A 37 5.73 -3.91 4.73
CA VAL A 37 7.01 -3.64 4.07
C VAL A 37 7.29 -2.13 4.03
N ALA A 38 6.27 -1.30 3.80
CA ALA A 38 6.41 0.15 3.86
C ALA A 38 6.81 0.65 5.25
N LEU A 39 6.21 0.09 6.31
CA LEU A 39 6.63 0.36 7.67
C LEU A 39 8.07 -0.09 7.93
N HIS A 40 8.46 -1.27 7.45
CA HIS A 40 9.83 -1.77 7.59
C HIS A 40 10.85 -0.82 6.96
N VAL A 41 10.58 -0.35 5.73
CA VAL A 41 11.45 0.60 5.02
C VAL A 41 11.51 1.95 5.75
N ALA A 42 10.37 2.47 6.22
CA ALA A 42 10.31 3.73 6.97
C ALA A 42 11.13 3.67 8.27
N VAL A 43 11.01 2.58 9.03
CA VAL A 43 11.82 2.38 10.25
C VAL A 43 13.30 2.29 9.92
N GLY A 44 13.67 1.67 8.79
CA GLY A 44 15.03 1.67 8.27
C GLY A 44 15.57 3.09 8.05
N ALA A 45 14.84 3.91 7.29
CA ALA A 45 15.22 5.29 6.98
C ALA A 45 15.35 6.19 8.22
N LEU A 46 14.46 6.01 9.20
CA LEU A 46 14.55 6.72 10.49
C LEU A 46 15.81 6.31 11.28
N ARG A 47 16.14 5.01 11.28
CA ARG A 47 17.31 4.48 12.01
C ARG A 47 18.64 4.83 11.34
N SER A 48 18.68 4.90 10.02
CA SER A 48 19.85 5.36 9.26
C SER A 48 20.00 6.88 9.25
N ALA A 49 19.06 7.62 9.88
CA ALA A 49 19.00 9.08 9.88
C ALA A 49 18.91 9.69 8.46
N GLU A 50 18.35 8.94 7.50
CA GLU A 50 18.04 9.45 6.16
C GLU A 50 16.90 10.49 6.20
N CYS A 51 15.96 10.32 7.13
CA CYS A 51 14.93 11.30 7.43
C CYS A 51 14.62 11.37 8.93
N PRO A 52 14.19 12.53 9.45
CA PRO A 52 13.81 12.69 10.86
C PRO A 52 12.36 12.26 11.15
N LEU A 53 11.54 12.13 10.10
CA LEU A 53 10.13 11.76 10.16
C LEU A 53 9.80 10.92 8.93
N ALA A 54 8.97 9.90 9.11
CA ALA A 54 8.44 9.08 8.02
C ALA A 54 6.92 8.98 8.12
N CYS A 55 6.23 9.08 6.99
CA CYS A 55 4.79 8.87 6.86
C CYS A 55 4.55 7.61 6.04
N VAL A 56 3.72 6.70 6.56
CA VAL A 56 3.36 5.46 5.88
C VAL A 56 1.85 5.40 5.77
N CYS A 57 1.37 5.19 4.55
CA CYS A 57 -0.03 4.99 4.23
C CYS A 57 -0.19 3.63 3.54
N GLY A 58 -1.33 2.98 3.78
CA GLY A 58 -1.70 1.74 3.10
C GLY A 58 -3.14 1.82 2.64
N GLU A 59 -3.39 1.34 1.42
CA GLU A 59 -4.71 1.35 0.78
C GLU A 59 -5.04 -0.04 0.24
N ASN A 60 -6.32 -0.39 0.25
CA ASN A 60 -6.84 -1.60 -0.38
C ASN A 60 -8.24 -1.29 -0.91
N LEU A 61 -8.39 -1.28 -2.22
CA LEU A 61 -9.68 -1.07 -2.86
C LEU A 61 -10.23 -2.42 -3.34
N LEU A 62 -11.48 -2.71 -2.96
CA LEU A 62 -12.17 -3.91 -3.43
C LEU A 62 -12.80 -3.62 -4.79
N GLU A 63 -12.28 -4.27 -5.82
CA GLU A 63 -12.82 -4.20 -7.18
C GLU A 63 -13.43 -5.56 -7.57
N GLN A 64 -14.60 -5.51 -8.23
CA GLN A 64 -15.34 -6.72 -8.62
C GLN A 64 -14.51 -7.67 -9.50
N MET A 65 -13.72 -7.14 -10.44
CA MET A 65 -12.89 -7.96 -11.33
C MET A 65 -11.76 -8.66 -10.58
N ILE A 66 -11.10 -7.97 -9.65
CA ILE A 66 -10.05 -8.54 -8.81
C ILE A 66 -10.64 -9.61 -7.88
N PHE A 67 -11.81 -9.36 -7.30
CA PHE A 67 -12.50 -10.31 -6.45
C PHE A 67 -12.91 -11.59 -7.21
N ALA A 68 -13.40 -11.44 -8.45
CA ALA A 68 -13.70 -12.58 -9.32
C ALA A 68 -12.43 -13.39 -9.65
N ALA A 69 -11.31 -12.72 -9.95
CA ALA A 69 -10.04 -13.39 -10.20
C ALA A 69 -9.55 -14.20 -8.98
N PHE A 70 -9.63 -13.64 -7.77
CA PHE A 70 -9.29 -14.36 -6.54
C PHE A 70 -10.23 -15.52 -6.25
N THR A 71 -11.52 -15.43 -6.65
CA THR A 71 -12.47 -16.53 -6.54
C THR A 71 -12.06 -17.70 -7.44
N ILE A 72 -11.75 -17.41 -8.71
CA ILE A 72 -11.33 -18.44 -9.70
C ILE A 72 -10.00 -19.08 -9.27
N ALA A 73 -9.10 -18.31 -8.67
CA ALA A 73 -7.84 -18.81 -8.13
C ALA A 73 -7.99 -19.63 -6.83
N GLY A 74 -9.20 -19.76 -6.28
CA GLY A 74 -9.45 -20.50 -5.03
C GLY A 74 -8.94 -19.81 -3.77
N MET A 75 -8.65 -18.51 -3.84
CA MET A 75 -8.07 -17.73 -2.72
C MET A 75 -9.13 -17.22 -1.73
N LEU A 76 -10.40 -17.26 -2.10
CA LEU A 76 -11.52 -16.76 -1.30
C LEU A 76 -12.31 -17.90 -0.65
N SER A 77 -12.66 -17.71 0.62
CA SER A 77 -13.53 -18.63 1.37
C SER A 77 -14.97 -18.56 0.85
N SER A 78 -15.57 -19.71 0.55
CA SER A 78 -16.99 -19.81 0.18
C SER A 78 -17.95 -19.37 1.29
N ARG A 79 -17.47 -19.31 2.54
CA ARG A 79 -18.23 -18.83 3.71
C ARG A 79 -18.05 -17.33 3.96
N GLY A 80 -17.25 -16.63 3.14
CA GLY A 80 -17.07 -15.18 3.22
C GLY A 80 -16.34 -14.68 4.47
N ARG A 81 -15.62 -15.55 5.19
CA ARG A 81 -14.85 -15.20 6.40
C ARG A 81 -13.52 -15.94 6.47
N CYS A 82 -12.57 -15.37 7.20
CA CYS A 82 -11.33 -16.04 7.58
C CYS A 82 -11.60 -17.04 8.72
N HIS A 83 -11.07 -18.25 8.59
CA HIS A 83 -11.16 -19.34 9.57
C HIS A 83 -9.80 -19.56 10.21
N THR A 84 -9.28 -18.53 10.85
CA THR A 84 -7.92 -18.56 11.41
C THR A 84 -7.88 -19.53 12.59
N PHE A 85 -7.24 -20.69 12.39
CA PHE A 85 -7.09 -21.77 13.38
C PHE A 85 -8.38 -22.51 13.81
N ASP A 86 -9.44 -22.46 13.00
CA ASP A 86 -10.66 -23.29 13.12
C ASP A 86 -10.36 -24.74 12.67
#